data_AF-A0A1F3M5M6-F1
#
_entry.id   AF-A0A1F3M5M6-F1
#
_cell.length_a   1.000
_cell.length_b   1.000
_cell.length_c   1.000
_cell.angle_alpha   90.00
_cell.angle_beta   90.00
_cell.angle_gamma   90.00
#
_symmetry.space_group_name_H-M   'P 1'
#
loop_
_entity.id
_entity.type
_entity.pdbx_description
1 polymer ?
#
loop_
_entity_poly.entity_id
_entity_poly.type
_entity_poly.pdbx_seq_one_letter_code
_entity_poly.pdbx_strand_id
1 'polypeptide(L)'
;MIQQKKYDNPIWSNPWGYRESFFIVSGLLLSGFALEWASGGTGVPEFTNLSLNIAAWLLVIFIFTAGIFFRKQVFILWLSGIPAAISAVTGITFMALLMGLTLQHDGSASGWVVQLGLSHVTSSWPYLLISVYLLVVLGIAASKRIIPFSTKNIGYILNHLGLWIVIFSATFGATKVERLEMKVKEGEIEWQAFDKKNNVWVEMPFAIRLNDFVLEQYAPKLGIVDNITGMILHENGKNVMLVDSVASGNMLGWDIRVLTYLDQSGKAGEAYYLNNETGAAPAVKAEAISENKSDTVVGWVSCGSFNHSYEALKINDQLSLIMFYPEPKKFLSKIDILTPEGETTAVELEVNKPAKVKGWDIYQVGYDDQLGRWSDTSVIEFVRDTWLPFVYTGIFMMIAGAMTLFWSGRNNTPTDL
;
A
#
# COMPACT_ATOMS: atom_id res chain seq x y z
N MET A 1 11.65 7.36 61.38
CA MET A 1 11.24 7.01 60.00
C MET A 1 9.83 6.44 60.05
N ILE A 2 8.81 7.26 59.78
CA ILE A 2 7.43 6.78 59.66
C ILE A 2 7.26 6.39 58.19
N GLN A 3 7.22 5.09 57.90
CA GLN A 3 6.75 4.62 56.60
C GLN A 3 5.28 5.02 56.47
N GLN A 4 4.97 5.96 55.58
CA GLN A 4 3.60 6.19 55.15
C GLN A 4 3.11 4.91 54.46
N LYS A 5 2.23 4.16 55.14
CA LYS A 5 1.42 3.12 54.49
C LYS A 5 0.66 3.78 53.35
N LYS A 6 1.02 3.43 52.11
CA LYS A 6 0.27 3.80 50.92
C LYS A 6 -1.02 2.98 50.96
N TYR A 7 -2.09 3.55 51.51
CA TYR A 7 -3.41 2.93 51.41
C TYR A 7 -3.82 2.97 49.95
N ASP A 8 -4.00 1.80 49.34
CA ASP A 8 -4.60 1.71 48.02
C ASP A 8 -6.03 2.25 48.10
N ASN A 9 -6.28 3.35 47.38
CA ASN A 9 -7.62 3.90 47.25
C ASN A 9 -8.57 2.83 46.65
N PRO A 10 -9.81 2.72 47.15
CA PRO A 10 -10.79 1.82 46.57
C PRO A 10 -11.08 2.21 45.11
N ILE A 11 -11.35 1.22 44.26
CA ILE A 11 -11.69 1.47 42.85
C ILE A 11 -12.90 2.41 42.76
N TRP A 12 -12.90 3.31 41.76
CA TRP A 12 -13.92 4.34 41.55
C TRP A 12 -13.91 5.49 42.56
N SER A 13 -12.87 5.62 43.37
CA SER A 13 -12.66 6.80 44.20
C SER A 13 -11.83 7.86 43.48
N ASN A 14 -12.20 9.12 43.65
CA ASN A 14 -11.50 10.22 43.00
C ASN A 14 -10.16 10.53 43.71
N PRO A 15 -9.10 10.89 42.96
CA PRO A 15 -9.04 10.93 41.50
C PRO A 15 -8.87 9.54 40.90
N TRP A 16 -9.54 9.28 39.77
CA TRP A 16 -9.39 8.03 39.02
C TRP A 16 -7.95 7.85 38.51
N GLY A 17 -7.45 6.61 38.54
CA GLY A 17 -6.09 6.26 38.19
C GLY A 17 -6.01 5.16 37.14
N TYR A 18 -4.92 4.40 37.16
CA TYR A 18 -4.67 3.35 36.17
C TYR A 18 -5.72 2.22 36.24
N ARG A 19 -6.19 1.84 37.43
CA ARG A 19 -7.16 0.75 37.61
C ARG A 19 -8.45 1.04 36.86
N GLU A 20 -9.02 2.23 37.07
CA GLU A 20 -10.24 2.69 36.39
C GLU A 20 -10.01 2.83 34.87
N SER A 21 -8.84 3.36 34.48
CA SER A 21 -8.53 3.61 33.07
C SER A 21 -8.41 2.33 32.24
N PHE A 22 -7.75 1.30 32.78
CA PHE A 22 -7.68 -0.02 32.14
C PHE A 22 -9.01 -0.76 32.21
N PHE A 23 -9.79 -0.60 33.29
CA PHE A 23 -11.14 -1.16 33.34
C PHE A 23 -12.03 -0.62 32.20
N ILE A 24 -12.00 0.70 31.97
CA ILE A 24 -12.77 1.35 30.90
C ILE A 24 -12.32 0.86 29.53
N VAL A 25 -11.01 0.81 29.26
CA VAL A 25 -10.50 0.34 27.96
C VAL A 25 -10.83 -1.13 27.71
N SER A 26 -10.66 -2.00 28.70
CA SER A 26 -11.05 -3.40 28.59
C SER A 26 -12.55 -3.55 28.35
N GLY A 27 -13.38 -2.74 29.04
CA GLY A 27 -14.82 -2.68 28.82
C GLY A 27 -15.17 -2.28 27.38
N LEU A 28 -14.54 -1.21 26.86
CA LEU A 28 -14.75 -0.76 25.48
C LEU A 28 -14.36 -1.81 24.45
N LEU A 29 -13.22 -2.50 24.64
CA LEU A 29 -12.79 -3.56 23.74
C LEU A 29 -13.76 -4.75 23.78
N LEU A 30 -14.15 -5.21 24.97
CA LEU A 30 -15.11 -6.31 25.12
C LEU A 30 -16.47 -5.96 24.51
N SER A 31 -16.97 -4.74 24.74
CA SER A 31 -18.19 -4.26 24.10
C SER A 31 -18.03 -4.18 22.59
N GLY A 32 -16.88 -3.74 22.09
CA GLY A 32 -16.58 -3.70 20.66
C GLY A 32 -16.62 -5.07 20.01
N PHE A 33 -15.92 -6.07 20.59
CA PHE A 33 -15.98 -7.45 20.09
C PHE A 33 -17.38 -8.05 20.17
N ALA A 34 -18.14 -7.74 21.25
CA ALA A 34 -19.52 -8.18 21.35
C ALA A 34 -20.42 -7.57 20.28
N LEU A 35 -20.22 -6.28 19.95
CA LEU A 35 -20.93 -5.62 18.86
C LEU A 35 -20.56 -6.21 17.50
N GLU A 36 -19.27 -6.46 17.24
CA GLU A 36 -18.79 -7.11 16.02
C GLU A 36 -19.44 -8.48 15.80
N TRP A 37 -19.47 -9.28 16.86
CA TRP A 37 -20.17 -10.56 16.86
C TRP A 37 -21.67 -10.38 16.57
N ALA A 38 -22.32 -9.44 17.25
CA ALA A 38 -23.75 -9.18 17.10
C ALA A 38 -24.12 -8.65 15.70
N SER A 39 -23.20 -7.93 15.03
CA SER A 39 -23.35 -7.50 13.63
C SER A 39 -22.91 -8.56 12.61
N GLY A 40 -22.59 -9.77 13.06
CA GLY A 40 -22.24 -10.90 12.19
C GLY A 40 -20.84 -10.81 11.57
N GLY A 41 -19.92 -10.01 12.13
CA GLY A 41 -18.57 -9.86 11.59
C GLY A 41 -18.49 -9.08 10.28
N THR A 42 -19.41 -8.12 10.08
CA THR A 42 -19.48 -7.29 8.87
C THR A 42 -18.73 -5.97 9.01
N GLY A 43 -18.22 -5.66 10.20
CA GLY A 43 -17.61 -4.38 10.52
C GLY A 43 -18.61 -3.24 10.74
N VAL A 44 -18.06 -2.06 10.96
CA VAL A 44 -18.76 -0.80 11.07
C VAL A 44 -19.25 -0.37 9.68
N PRO A 45 -20.51 0.09 9.54
CA PRO A 45 -20.99 0.68 8.31
C PRO A 45 -20.11 1.84 7.84
N GLU A 46 -19.93 1.97 6.52
CA GLU A 46 -19.15 3.06 5.95
C GLU A 46 -19.73 4.43 6.31
N PHE A 47 -18.87 5.39 6.64
CA PHE A 47 -19.27 6.79 6.93
C PHE A 47 -19.57 7.57 5.63
N THR A 48 -20.06 6.90 4.59
CA THR A 48 -20.50 7.50 3.33
C THR A 48 -21.86 8.19 3.48
N ASN A 49 -22.69 7.71 4.42
CA ASN A 49 -23.99 8.31 4.72
C ASN A 49 -23.86 9.70 5.39
N LEU A 50 -24.69 10.65 4.94
CA LEU A 50 -24.73 12.02 5.48
C LEU A 50 -24.95 12.03 7.01
N SER A 51 -25.79 11.13 7.53
CA SER A 51 -26.09 11.03 8.96
C SER A 51 -24.86 10.67 9.81
N LEU A 52 -24.04 9.73 9.35
CA LEU A 52 -22.82 9.32 10.04
C LEU A 52 -21.75 10.41 10.00
N ASN A 53 -21.68 11.18 8.91
CA ASN A 53 -20.82 12.37 8.82
C ASN A 53 -21.23 13.46 9.82
N ILE A 54 -22.54 13.72 9.94
CA ILE A 54 -23.06 14.65 10.95
C ILE A 54 -22.71 14.17 12.35
N ALA A 55 -22.86 12.87 12.64
CA ALA A 55 -22.49 12.30 13.94
C ALA A 55 -20.99 12.49 14.26
N ALA A 56 -20.11 12.28 13.28
CA ALA A 56 -18.67 12.52 13.46
C ALA A 56 -18.37 13.99 13.78
N TRP A 57 -18.99 14.94 13.07
CA TRP A 57 -18.84 16.38 13.37
C TRP A 57 -19.41 16.77 14.74
N LEU A 58 -20.55 16.22 15.13
CA LEU A 58 -21.13 16.42 16.46
C LEU A 58 -20.19 15.89 17.56
N LEU A 59 -19.53 14.75 17.34
CA LEU A 59 -18.51 14.22 18.24
C LEU A 59 -17.34 15.19 18.38
N VAL A 60 -16.84 15.78 17.28
CA VAL A 60 -15.78 16.80 17.32
C VAL A 60 -16.21 17.98 18.19
N ILE A 61 -17.38 18.56 17.90
CA ILE A 61 -17.91 19.71 18.65
C ILE A 61 -18.05 19.34 20.13
N PHE A 62 -18.57 18.16 20.44
CA PHE A 62 -18.73 17.69 21.81
C PHE A 62 -17.40 17.58 22.56
N ILE A 63 -16.37 16.97 21.96
CA ILE A 63 -15.05 16.80 22.59
C ILE A 63 -14.42 18.15 22.96
N PHE A 64 -14.37 19.08 22.01
CA PHE A 64 -13.72 20.38 22.23
C PHE A 64 -14.55 21.30 23.14
N THR A 65 -15.88 21.31 23.02
CA THR A 65 -16.73 22.07 23.94
C THR A 65 -16.62 21.53 25.37
N ALA A 66 -16.62 20.22 25.55
CA ALA A 66 -16.44 19.63 26.87
C ALA A 66 -15.08 19.93 27.48
N GLY A 67 -14.01 19.82 26.67
CA GLY A 67 -12.65 20.14 27.08
C GLY A 67 -12.44 21.62 27.46
N ILE A 68 -13.24 22.54 26.91
CA ILE A 68 -13.18 23.98 27.20
C ILE A 68 -14.04 24.35 28.41
N PHE A 69 -15.33 24.00 28.38
CA PHE A 69 -16.31 24.48 29.37
C PHE A 69 -16.32 23.66 30.65
N PHE A 70 -16.03 22.36 30.58
CA PHE A 70 -16.05 21.46 31.74
C PHE A 70 -14.65 21.10 32.26
N ARG A 71 -13.61 21.87 31.88
CA ARG A 71 -12.20 21.62 32.25
C ARG A 71 -11.88 21.52 33.74
N LYS A 72 -12.78 21.98 34.62
CA LYS A 72 -12.63 21.90 36.09
C LYS A 72 -13.28 20.64 36.69
N GLN A 73 -14.08 19.91 35.91
CA GLN A 73 -14.75 18.70 36.38
C GLN A 73 -13.75 17.56 36.55
N VAL A 74 -13.88 16.78 37.63
CA VAL A 74 -12.94 15.71 38.00
C VAL A 74 -12.78 14.68 36.88
N PHE A 75 -13.88 14.32 36.22
CA PHE A 75 -13.86 13.38 35.09
C PHE A 75 -13.10 13.90 33.87
N ILE A 76 -13.27 15.18 33.51
CA ILE A 76 -12.52 15.81 32.40
C ILE A 76 -11.04 15.94 32.74
N LEU A 77 -10.72 16.24 34.00
CA LEU A 77 -9.35 16.25 34.48
C LEU A 77 -8.69 14.87 34.35
N TRP A 78 -9.42 13.80 34.68
CA TRP A 78 -8.96 12.42 34.49
C TRP A 78 -8.75 12.07 33.00
N LEU A 79 -9.70 12.42 32.12
CA LEU A 79 -9.56 12.21 30.66
C LEU A 79 -8.35 12.96 30.07
N SER A 80 -7.96 14.09 30.65
CA SER A 80 -6.73 14.82 30.28
C SER A 80 -5.44 14.30 30.95
N GLY A 81 -5.54 13.24 31.75
CA GLY A 81 -4.48 12.73 32.60
C GLY A 81 -3.66 11.60 31.95
N ILE A 82 -2.48 11.35 32.54
CA ILE A 82 -1.56 10.29 32.11
C ILE A 82 -2.21 8.88 32.14
N PRO A 83 -2.97 8.49 33.17
CA PRO A 83 -3.57 7.15 33.20
C PRO A 83 -4.52 6.86 32.03
N ALA A 84 -5.37 7.83 31.66
CA ALA A 84 -6.29 7.71 30.52
C ALA A 84 -5.53 7.69 29.18
N ALA A 85 -4.48 8.51 29.04
CA ALA A 85 -3.64 8.50 27.85
C ALA A 85 -2.93 7.15 27.65
N ILE A 86 -2.31 6.60 28.70
CA ILE A 86 -1.60 5.32 28.62
C ILE A 86 -2.58 4.17 28.34
N SER A 87 -3.76 4.14 28.96
CA SER A 87 -4.74 3.09 28.67
C SER A 87 -5.25 3.19 27.23
N ALA A 88 -5.53 4.39 26.71
CA ALA A 88 -5.96 4.59 25.33
C ALA A 88 -4.90 4.12 24.32
N VAL A 89 -3.64 4.51 24.54
CA VAL A 89 -2.50 4.08 23.70
C VAL A 89 -2.31 2.56 23.79
N THR A 90 -2.47 1.96 24.97
CA THR A 90 -2.37 0.51 25.13
C THR A 90 -3.47 -0.21 24.34
N GLY A 91 -4.72 0.28 24.44
CA GLY A 91 -5.85 -0.31 23.72
C GLY A 91 -5.71 -0.21 22.19
N ILE A 92 -5.31 0.95 21.65
CA ILE A 92 -5.10 1.07 20.20
C ILE A 92 -3.90 0.24 19.73
N THR A 93 -2.83 0.16 20.53
CA THR A 93 -1.65 -0.66 20.21
C THR A 93 -2.01 -2.14 20.21
N PHE A 94 -2.84 -2.59 21.15
CA PHE A 94 -3.36 -3.95 21.16
C PHE A 94 -4.12 -4.28 19.86
N MET A 95 -5.01 -3.38 19.40
CA MET A 95 -5.70 -3.58 18.11
C MET A 95 -4.75 -3.54 16.91
N ALA A 96 -3.75 -2.65 16.91
CA ALA A 96 -2.73 -2.60 15.87
C ALA A 96 -1.89 -3.88 15.80
N LEU A 97 -1.57 -4.49 16.96
CA LEU A 97 -0.91 -5.79 17.02
C LEU A 97 -1.79 -6.90 16.45
N LEU A 98 -3.08 -6.92 16.78
CA LEU A 98 -4.01 -7.88 16.17
C LEU A 98 -4.02 -7.74 14.65
N MET A 99 -4.14 -6.51 14.15
CA MET A 99 -4.10 -6.22 12.71
C MET A 99 -2.82 -6.74 12.04
N GLY A 100 -1.65 -6.59 12.69
CA GLY A 100 -0.37 -7.06 12.15
C GLY A 100 -0.13 -8.57 12.28
N LEU A 101 -0.84 -9.23 13.20
CA LEU A 101 -0.70 -10.68 13.46
C LEU A 101 -1.76 -11.52 12.73
N THR A 102 -2.80 -10.90 12.18
CA THR A 102 -3.86 -11.58 11.43
C THR A 102 -3.88 -11.16 9.97
N LEU A 103 -4.19 -12.10 9.07
CA LEU A 103 -4.33 -11.82 7.65
C LEU A 103 -5.56 -10.93 7.43
N GLN A 104 -5.34 -9.74 6.87
CA GLN A 104 -6.40 -8.78 6.58
C GLN A 104 -7.00 -9.06 5.19
N HIS A 105 -8.32 -8.95 5.06
CA HIS A 105 -9.11 -9.17 3.84
C HIS A 105 -8.91 -10.55 3.19
N ASP A 106 -8.64 -11.57 4.01
CA ASP A 106 -8.53 -12.97 3.56
C ASP A 106 -9.92 -13.61 3.38
N GLY A 107 -10.27 -13.91 2.12
CA GLY A 107 -11.51 -14.60 1.77
C GLY A 107 -11.57 -16.07 2.22
N SER A 108 -10.45 -16.64 2.66
CA SER A 108 -10.35 -18.01 3.19
C SER A 108 -10.34 -18.07 4.73
N ALA A 109 -10.47 -16.91 5.40
CA ALA A 109 -10.45 -16.83 6.85
C ALA A 109 -11.56 -17.67 7.49
N SER A 110 -11.21 -18.37 8.57
CA SER A 110 -12.18 -19.16 9.34
C SER A 110 -13.31 -18.29 9.91
N GLY A 111 -14.52 -18.84 10.04
CA GLY A 111 -15.70 -18.06 10.41
C GLY A 111 -15.59 -17.28 11.73
N TRP A 112 -14.91 -17.82 12.74
CA TRP A 112 -14.72 -17.12 14.02
C TRP A 112 -13.77 -15.91 13.92
N VAL A 113 -12.78 -15.95 13.01
CA VAL A 113 -11.87 -14.84 12.74
C VAL A 113 -12.64 -13.69 12.11
N VAL A 114 -13.54 -14.00 11.17
CA VAL A 114 -14.41 -13.02 10.53
C VAL A 114 -15.42 -12.46 11.55
N GLN A 115 -16.07 -13.31 12.34
CA GLN A 115 -17.06 -12.88 13.35
C GLN A 115 -16.50 -11.98 14.44
N LEU A 116 -15.22 -12.10 14.78
CA LEU A 116 -14.54 -11.21 15.73
C LEU A 116 -13.91 -9.97 15.08
N GLY A 117 -14.06 -9.79 13.76
CA GLY A 117 -13.48 -8.66 13.03
C GLY A 117 -11.96 -8.74 12.85
N LEU A 118 -11.35 -9.90 13.10
CA LEU A 118 -9.90 -10.07 13.05
C LEU A 118 -9.35 -10.10 11.62
N SER A 119 -10.18 -10.41 10.62
CA SER A 119 -9.82 -10.31 9.20
C SER A 119 -9.95 -8.91 8.63
N HIS A 120 -10.49 -7.94 9.39
CA HIS A 120 -10.75 -6.58 8.92
C HIS A 120 -10.72 -5.60 10.11
N VAL A 121 -9.60 -5.61 10.83
CA VAL A 121 -9.50 -4.95 12.14
C VAL A 121 -9.80 -3.45 12.05
N THR A 122 -9.33 -2.76 11.02
CA THR A 122 -9.52 -1.30 10.86
C THR A 122 -10.96 -0.88 10.62
N SER A 123 -11.81 -1.79 10.14
CA SER A 123 -13.25 -1.56 9.97
C SER A 123 -14.09 -2.22 11.06
N SER A 124 -13.49 -2.84 12.08
CA SER A 124 -14.22 -3.52 13.15
C SER A 124 -14.73 -2.55 14.24
N TRP A 125 -15.82 -2.92 14.92
CA TRP A 125 -16.35 -2.19 16.09
C TRP A 125 -15.33 -1.96 17.23
N PRO A 126 -14.53 -2.95 17.68
CA PRO A 126 -13.55 -2.72 18.74
C PRO A 126 -12.50 -1.67 18.36
N TYR A 127 -12.07 -1.66 17.08
CA TYR A 127 -11.14 -0.64 16.60
C TYR A 127 -11.77 0.76 16.58
N LEU A 128 -13.03 0.89 16.13
CA LEU A 128 -13.72 2.17 16.15
C LEU A 128 -13.87 2.71 17.58
N LEU A 129 -14.36 1.90 18.51
CA LEU A 129 -14.60 2.35 19.89
C LEU A 129 -13.31 2.80 20.59
N ILE A 130 -12.21 2.06 20.43
CA ILE A 130 -10.95 2.45 21.03
C ILE A 130 -10.33 3.67 20.34
N SER A 131 -10.51 3.82 19.02
CA SER A 131 -10.08 5.01 18.28
C SER A 131 -10.86 6.26 18.73
N VAL A 132 -12.18 6.14 18.92
CA VAL A 132 -13.01 7.23 19.47
C VAL A 132 -12.57 7.58 20.89
N TYR A 133 -12.30 6.60 21.74
CA TYR A 133 -11.77 6.86 23.09
C TYR A 133 -10.44 7.61 23.06
N LEU A 134 -9.51 7.19 22.19
CA LEU A 134 -8.24 7.88 21.98
C LEU A 134 -8.45 9.32 21.51
N LEU A 135 -9.37 9.55 20.56
CA LEU A 135 -9.72 10.90 20.08
C LEU A 135 -10.33 11.77 21.19
N VAL A 136 -11.17 11.20 22.06
CA VAL A 136 -11.73 11.92 23.22
C VAL A 136 -10.61 12.34 24.19
N VAL A 137 -9.77 11.39 24.60
CA VAL A 137 -8.64 11.64 25.52
C VAL A 137 -7.69 12.68 24.94
N LEU A 138 -7.28 12.51 23.68
CA LEU A 138 -6.34 13.40 23.01
C LEU A 138 -6.94 14.80 22.76
N GLY A 139 -8.20 14.88 22.36
CA GLY A 139 -8.89 16.15 22.09
C GLY A 139 -9.12 16.97 23.37
N ILE A 140 -9.48 16.31 24.49
CA ILE A 140 -9.59 16.97 25.79
C ILE A 140 -8.20 17.42 26.29
N ALA A 141 -7.17 16.57 26.14
CA ALA A 141 -5.80 16.91 26.52
C ALA A 141 -5.24 18.10 25.71
N ALA A 142 -5.59 18.21 24.43
CA ALA A 142 -5.28 19.36 23.59
C ALA A 142 -6.04 20.61 24.08
N SER A 143 -7.37 20.50 24.25
CA SER A 143 -8.26 21.59 24.68
C SER A 143 -7.81 22.26 25.98
N LYS A 144 -7.38 21.46 26.96
CA LYS A 144 -6.91 21.95 28.27
C LYS A 144 -5.72 22.91 28.16
N ARG A 145 -4.85 22.76 27.15
CA ARG A 145 -3.68 23.62 26.93
C ARG A 145 -3.92 24.76 25.95
N ILE A 146 -5.04 24.75 25.23
CA ILE A 146 -5.48 25.88 24.38
C ILE A 146 -5.94 27.05 25.25
N ILE A 147 -6.48 26.81 26.46
CA ILE A 147 -7.04 27.86 27.32
C ILE A 147 -6.46 27.81 28.76
N PRO A 148 -5.77 28.86 29.24
CA PRO A 148 -5.49 30.13 28.54
C PRO A 148 -4.45 29.92 27.42
N PHE A 149 -4.64 30.62 26.30
CA PHE A 149 -3.72 30.54 25.17
C PHE A 149 -2.36 31.09 25.59
N SER A 150 -1.32 30.30 25.36
CA SER A 150 0.06 30.68 25.66
C SER A 150 0.97 30.21 24.53
N THR A 151 1.80 31.12 24.04
CA THR A 151 2.78 30.81 22.99
C THR A 151 3.78 29.73 23.43
N LYS A 152 4.01 29.59 24.74
CA LYS A 152 4.85 28.53 25.32
C LYS A 152 4.27 27.12 25.07
N ASN A 153 2.97 27.00 24.82
CA ASN A 153 2.30 25.72 24.59
C ASN A 153 2.13 25.38 23.10
N ILE A 154 2.59 26.23 22.17
CA ILE A 154 2.36 26.02 20.73
C ILE A 154 2.86 24.63 20.28
N GLY A 155 4.06 24.23 20.70
CA GLY A 155 4.60 22.91 20.32
C GLY A 155 3.79 21.74 20.84
N TYR A 156 3.23 21.85 22.05
CA TYR A 156 2.31 20.85 22.58
C TYR A 156 1.01 20.81 21.79
N ILE A 157 0.41 21.97 21.53
CA ILE A 157 -0.88 22.11 20.85
C ILE A 157 -0.78 21.57 19.41
N LEU A 158 0.26 21.96 18.67
CA LEU A 158 0.50 21.52 17.30
C LEU A 158 0.69 19.99 17.22
N ASN A 159 1.46 19.40 18.13
CA ASN A 159 1.63 17.95 18.17
C ASN A 159 0.33 17.21 18.50
N HIS A 160 -0.41 17.64 19.54
CA HIS A 160 -1.63 16.93 19.97
C HIS A 160 -2.78 17.12 18.99
N LEU A 161 -3.00 18.34 18.47
CA LEU A 161 -4.01 18.57 17.43
C LEU A 161 -3.61 17.95 16.10
N GLY A 162 -2.33 17.99 15.72
CA GLY A 162 -1.84 17.35 14.51
C GLY A 162 -2.09 15.83 14.53
N LEU A 163 -1.71 15.17 15.64
CA LEU A 163 -2.01 13.74 15.85
C LEU A 163 -3.52 13.48 15.88
N TRP A 164 -4.30 14.34 16.52
CA TRP A 164 -5.75 14.21 16.58
C TRP A 164 -6.38 14.28 15.18
N ILE A 165 -5.94 15.21 14.34
CA ILE A 165 -6.42 15.35 12.95
C ILE A 165 -6.05 14.12 12.13
N VAL A 166 -4.82 13.60 12.27
CA VAL A 166 -4.39 12.38 11.57
C VAL A 166 -5.26 11.19 11.96
N ILE A 167 -5.45 10.94 13.26
CA ILE A 167 -6.25 9.81 13.74
C ILE A 167 -7.72 9.98 13.31
N PHE A 168 -8.29 11.18 13.45
CA PHE A 168 -9.67 11.44 13.06
C PHE A 168 -9.88 11.19 11.56
N SER A 169 -8.97 11.71 10.74
CA SER A 169 -9.03 11.54 9.27
C SER A 169 -8.81 10.08 8.87
N ALA A 170 -7.92 9.35 9.56
CA ALA A 170 -7.71 7.93 9.29
C ALA A 170 -8.92 7.07 9.71
N THR A 171 -9.51 7.33 10.89
CA THR A 171 -10.65 6.56 11.40
C THR A 171 -11.93 6.80 10.59
N PHE A 172 -12.25 8.06 10.28
CA PHE A 172 -13.51 8.41 9.62
C PHE A 172 -13.37 8.57 8.10
N GLY A 173 -12.19 8.97 7.63
CA GLY A 173 -11.91 9.22 6.21
C GLY A 173 -11.57 7.97 5.39
N ALA A 174 -10.99 6.93 5.99
CA ALA A 174 -10.65 5.69 5.29
C ALA A 174 -11.86 5.02 4.60
N THR A 175 -13.07 5.24 5.11
CA THR A 175 -14.30 4.70 4.50
C THR A 175 -14.74 5.42 3.22
N LYS A 176 -14.10 6.54 2.85
CA LYS A 176 -14.46 7.35 1.66
C LYS A 176 -13.40 7.34 0.56
N VAL A 177 -12.40 6.47 0.67
CA VAL A 177 -11.43 6.31 -0.41
C VAL A 177 -12.09 5.50 -1.51
N GLU A 178 -12.27 6.13 -2.66
CA GLU A 178 -12.81 5.47 -3.85
C GLU A 178 -11.65 4.96 -4.70
N ARG A 179 -11.74 3.70 -5.13
CA ARG A 179 -10.79 3.05 -6.02
C ARG A 179 -11.55 2.42 -7.16
N LEU A 180 -11.33 2.91 -8.37
CA LEU A 180 -11.97 2.42 -9.59
C LEU A 180 -10.91 1.96 -10.57
N GLU A 181 -11.17 0.88 -11.30
CA GLU A 181 -10.27 0.35 -12.33
C GLU A 181 -10.90 0.47 -13.71
N MET A 182 -10.16 0.99 -14.68
CA MET A 182 -10.56 1.04 -16.09
C MET A 182 -9.54 0.31 -16.93
N LYS A 183 -10.02 -0.44 -17.91
CA LYS A 183 -9.18 -1.07 -18.93
C LYS A 183 -9.48 -0.39 -20.25
N VAL A 184 -8.44 0.13 -20.89
CA VAL A 184 -8.56 0.86 -22.16
C VAL A 184 -7.61 0.23 -23.15
N LYS A 185 -8.09 -0.01 -24.37
CA LYS A 185 -7.26 -0.47 -25.47
C LYS A 185 -6.76 0.67 -26.33
N GLU A 186 -5.63 0.47 -26.98
CA GLU A 186 -5.05 1.45 -27.89
C GLU A 186 -6.04 1.84 -28.99
N GLY A 187 -6.16 3.15 -29.22
CA GLY A 187 -7.11 3.75 -30.15
C GLY A 187 -8.55 3.86 -29.61
N GLU A 188 -8.88 3.19 -28.51
CA GLU A 188 -10.22 3.23 -27.91
C GLU A 188 -10.36 4.36 -26.89
N ILE A 189 -11.62 4.72 -26.64
CA ILE A 189 -12.02 5.70 -25.63
C ILE A 189 -12.92 4.99 -24.63
N GLU A 190 -12.62 5.14 -23.34
CA GLU A 190 -13.40 4.55 -22.26
C GLU A 190 -13.75 5.62 -21.21
N TRP A 191 -14.96 5.55 -20.68
CA TRP A 191 -15.46 6.46 -19.64
C TRP A 191 -16.16 5.73 -18.49
N GLN A 192 -16.16 4.39 -18.51
CA GLN A 192 -16.66 3.57 -17.43
C GLN A 192 -15.49 2.93 -16.68
N ALA A 193 -15.53 3.01 -15.36
CA ALA A 193 -14.58 2.35 -14.48
C ALA A 193 -15.31 1.39 -13.55
N PHE A 194 -14.63 0.34 -13.12
CA PHE A 194 -15.18 -0.72 -12.31
C PHE A 194 -14.76 -0.55 -10.85
N ASP A 195 -15.75 -0.49 -9.95
CA ASP A 195 -15.55 -0.53 -8.51
C ASP A 195 -15.46 -1.99 -8.06
N LYS A 196 -14.24 -2.47 -7.78
CA LYS A 196 -14.01 -3.85 -7.31
C LYS A 196 -14.67 -4.14 -5.96
N LYS A 197 -14.82 -3.13 -5.09
CA LYS A 197 -15.35 -3.29 -3.74
C LYS A 197 -16.86 -3.51 -3.77
N ASN A 198 -17.56 -2.71 -4.58
CA ASN A 198 -19.01 -2.77 -4.71
C ASN A 198 -19.47 -3.66 -5.87
N ASN A 199 -18.54 -4.14 -6.71
CA ASN A 199 -18.81 -4.97 -7.89
C ASN A 199 -19.78 -4.30 -8.88
N VAL A 200 -19.55 -3.02 -9.18
CA VAL A 200 -20.40 -2.20 -10.05
C VAL A 200 -19.58 -1.36 -11.02
N TRP A 201 -20.16 -1.07 -12.18
CA TRP A 201 -19.61 -0.11 -13.14
C TRP A 201 -20.07 1.30 -12.78
N VAL A 202 -19.16 2.26 -12.84
CA VAL A 202 -19.35 3.67 -12.51
C VAL A 202 -18.93 4.51 -13.71
N GLU A 203 -19.78 5.45 -14.12
CA GLU A 203 -19.44 6.41 -15.17
C GLU A 203 -18.54 7.51 -14.60
N MET A 204 -17.44 7.78 -15.29
CA MET A 204 -16.45 8.79 -14.91
C MET A 204 -16.84 10.18 -15.46
N PRO A 205 -16.48 11.28 -14.76
CA PRO A 205 -16.77 12.64 -15.21
C PRO A 205 -15.85 13.15 -16.33
N PHE A 206 -15.09 12.25 -16.96
CA PHE A 206 -14.17 12.41 -18.08
C PHE A 206 -13.96 11.05 -18.74
N ALA A 207 -13.50 11.04 -19.99
CA ALA A 207 -13.10 9.83 -20.70
C ALA A 207 -11.57 9.77 -20.86
N ILE A 208 -11.03 8.56 -20.98
CA ILE A 208 -9.63 8.31 -21.30
C ILE A 208 -9.57 7.71 -22.70
N ARG A 209 -8.74 8.29 -23.56
CA ARG A 209 -8.27 7.62 -24.78
C ARG A 209 -6.88 7.09 -24.56
N LEU A 210 -6.64 5.81 -24.88
CA LEU A 210 -5.28 5.28 -24.92
C LEU A 210 -4.72 5.50 -26.33
N ASN A 211 -3.70 6.36 -26.45
CA ASN A 211 -3.06 6.62 -27.73
C ASN A 211 -1.98 5.58 -28.04
N ASP A 212 -1.23 5.16 -27.02
CA ASP A 212 -0.08 4.26 -27.17
C ASP A 212 0.29 3.68 -25.79
N PHE A 213 0.54 2.37 -25.72
CA PHE A 213 1.09 1.69 -24.57
C PHE A 213 2.51 1.20 -24.90
N VAL A 214 3.46 1.60 -24.07
CA VAL A 214 4.88 1.28 -24.27
C VAL A 214 5.37 0.45 -23.09
N LEU A 215 5.78 -0.78 -23.36
CA LEU A 215 6.50 -1.63 -22.40
C LEU A 215 7.97 -1.75 -22.78
N GLU A 216 8.84 -1.12 -21.99
CA GLU A 216 10.27 -1.40 -22.01
C GLU A 216 10.55 -2.64 -21.16
N GLN A 217 11.32 -3.58 -21.70
CA GLN A 217 11.76 -4.78 -21.00
C GLN A 217 13.28 -4.77 -20.82
N TYR A 218 13.78 -5.48 -19.82
CA TYR A 218 15.20 -5.80 -19.73
C TYR A 218 15.59 -6.82 -20.80
N ALA A 219 16.88 -6.89 -21.12
CA ALA A 219 17.41 -7.96 -21.95
C ALA A 219 17.07 -9.34 -21.35
N PRO A 220 16.75 -10.35 -22.17
CA PRO A 220 16.46 -11.69 -21.69
C PRO A 220 17.69 -12.28 -21.00
N LYS A 221 17.41 -13.25 -20.12
CA LYS A 221 18.42 -14.00 -19.39
C LYS A 221 18.47 -15.43 -19.94
N LEU A 222 19.65 -15.99 -20.09
CA LEU A 222 19.85 -17.42 -20.34
C LEU A 222 20.12 -18.14 -19.02
N GLY A 223 19.68 -19.39 -18.90
CA GLY A 223 19.96 -20.24 -17.76
C GLY A 223 20.00 -21.71 -18.14
N ILE A 224 20.50 -22.55 -17.23
CA ILE A 224 20.55 -24.01 -17.42
C ILE A 224 19.48 -24.67 -16.56
N VAL A 225 18.74 -25.61 -17.16
CA VAL A 225 17.78 -26.47 -16.45
C VAL A 225 18.25 -27.92 -16.47
N ASP A 226 17.84 -28.65 -15.45
CA ASP A 226 17.96 -30.10 -15.41
C ASP A 226 16.77 -30.73 -16.16
N ASN A 227 17.04 -31.54 -17.18
CA ASN A 227 16.03 -32.15 -18.05
C ASN A 227 15.20 -33.23 -17.35
N ILE A 228 15.67 -33.80 -16.24
CA ILE A 228 14.99 -34.87 -15.50
C ILE A 228 14.00 -34.25 -14.51
N THR A 229 14.45 -33.25 -13.76
CA THR A 229 13.66 -32.61 -12.70
C THR A 229 12.86 -31.40 -13.19
N GLY A 230 13.24 -30.81 -14.33
CA GLY A 230 12.67 -29.57 -14.84
C GLY A 230 13.02 -28.32 -14.02
N MET A 231 13.88 -28.47 -13.01
CA MET A 231 14.27 -27.36 -12.14
C MET A 231 15.37 -26.52 -12.79
N ILE A 232 15.26 -25.20 -12.59
CA ILE A 232 16.32 -24.25 -12.93
C ILE A 232 17.46 -24.47 -11.95
N LEU A 233 18.65 -24.76 -12.46
CA LEU A 233 19.85 -24.97 -11.65
C LEU A 233 20.48 -23.62 -11.29
N HIS A 234 19.79 -22.88 -10.43
CA HIS A 234 20.16 -21.52 -10.04
C HIS A 234 20.90 -21.50 -8.70
N GLU A 235 22.20 -21.21 -8.71
CA GLU A 235 23.00 -21.05 -7.49
C GLU A 235 23.16 -19.56 -7.13
N ASN A 236 22.23 -18.99 -6.35
CA ASN A 236 22.27 -17.57 -5.90
C ASN A 236 22.56 -16.53 -7.02
N GLY A 237 22.06 -16.74 -8.24
CA GLY A 237 22.20 -15.80 -9.36
C GLY A 237 23.36 -16.12 -10.31
N LYS A 238 24.20 -17.10 -9.99
CA LYS A 238 25.45 -17.36 -10.71
C LYS A 238 25.31 -18.10 -12.04
N ASN A 239 24.22 -18.86 -12.24
CA ASN A 239 24.01 -19.67 -13.46
C ASN A 239 23.01 -19.01 -14.41
N VAL A 240 23.02 -17.69 -14.44
CA VAL A 240 22.15 -16.88 -15.29
C VAL A 240 22.99 -15.82 -15.99
N MET A 241 22.76 -15.65 -17.28
CA MET A 241 23.54 -14.75 -18.13
C MET A 241 22.60 -13.78 -18.85
N LEU A 242 22.80 -12.47 -18.67
CA LEU A 242 22.08 -11.46 -19.45
C LEU A 242 22.58 -11.45 -20.89
N VAL A 243 21.65 -11.31 -21.85
CA VAL A 243 21.98 -11.28 -23.28
C VAL A 243 21.47 -9.98 -23.89
N ASP A 244 22.28 -8.94 -23.81
CA ASP A 244 22.05 -7.65 -24.50
C ASP A 244 22.76 -7.58 -25.86
N SER A 245 23.74 -8.46 -26.11
CA SER A 245 24.61 -8.49 -27.28
C SER A 245 25.38 -9.83 -27.37
N VAL A 246 26.38 -9.92 -28.26
CA VAL A 246 27.33 -11.04 -28.30
C VAL A 246 28.07 -11.09 -26.96
N ALA A 247 27.76 -12.11 -26.17
CA ALA A 247 28.26 -12.28 -24.81
C ALA A 247 28.75 -13.73 -24.61
N SER A 248 29.64 -13.94 -23.64
CA SER A 248 30.11 -15.26 -23.24
C SER A 248 30.17 -15.39 -21.72
N GLY A 249 29.87 -16.58 -21.19
CA GLY A 249 29.93 -16.84 -19.76
C GLY A 249 30.04 -18.33 -19.44
N ASN A 250 30.69 -18.66 -18.34
CA ASN A 250 30.73 -20.03 -17.83
C ASN A 250 29.52 -20.26 -16.91
N MET A 251 28.76 -21.32 -17.17
CA MET A 251 27.64 -21.77 -16.32
C MET A 251 27.75 -23.28 -16.13
N LEU A 252 27.85 -23.74 -14.88
CA LEU A 252 27.92 -25.17 -14.53
C LEU A 252 28.96 -25.99 -15.32
N GLY A 253 30.13 -25.41 -15.57
CA GLY A 253 31.21 -26.09 -16.29
C GLY A 253 31.05 -26.11 -17.82
N TRP A 254 30.18 -25.27 -18.36
CA TRP A 254 30.01 -25.04 -19.80
C TRP A 254 30.33 -23.58 -20.14
N ASP A 255 31.21 -23.36 -21.12
CA ASP A 255 31.43 -22.04 -21.74
C ASP A 255 30.34 -21.80 -22.77
N ILE A 256 29.40 -20.91 -22.44
CA ILE A 256 28.28 -20.54 -23.30
C ILE A 256 28.64 -19.25 -24.04
N ARG A 257 28.54 -19.29 -25.37
CA ARG A 257 28.84 -18.18 -26.27
C ARG A 257 27.61 -17.83 -27.11
N VAL A 258 27.17 -16.58 -27.02
CA VAL A 258 26.11 -16.04 -27.85
C VAL A 258 26.71 -15.64 -29.19
N LEU A 259 26.47 -16.44 -30.23
CA LEU A 259 26.95 -16.15 -31.58
C LEU A 259 26.09 -15.10 -32.29
N THR A 260 24.80 -15.06 -31.97
CA THR A 260 23.83 -14.15 -32.58
C THR A 260 22.69 -13.92 -31.59
N TYR A 261 22.29 -12.67 -31.43
CA TYR A 261 21.13 -12.27 -30.64
C TYR A 261 20.17 -11.47 -31.54
N LEU A 262 18.90 -11.88 -31.53
CA LEU A 262 17.80 -11.20 -32.18
C LEU A 262 16.81 -10.81 -31.07
N ASP A 263 16.63 -9.52 -30.81
CA ASP A 263 15.66 -9.05 -29.79
C ASP A 263 14.22 -9.38 -30.17
N GLN A 264 13.93 -9.31 -31.47
CA GLN A 264 12.65 -9.69 -32.05
C GLN A 264 12.92 -10.61 -33.24
N SER A 265 12.31 -11.80 -33.21
CA SER A 265 12.60 -12.82 -34.20
C SER A 265 11.37 -13.64 -34.55
N GLY A 266 11.40 -14.18 -35.77
CA GLY A 266 10.51 -15.23 -36.25
C GLY A 266 11.30 -16.48 -36.59
N LYS A 267 10.64 -17.63 -36.61
CA LYS A 267 11.24 -18.93 -36.97
C LYS A 267 10.77 -19.37 -38.35
N ALA A 268 11.71 -19.77 -39.21
CA ALA A 268 11.44 -20.38 -40.51
C ALA A 268 12.31 -21.64 -40.66
N GLY A 269 11.67 -22.81 -40.64
CA GLY A 269 12.40 -24.08 -40.55
C GLY A 269 13.22 -24.13 -39.24
N GLU A 270 14.51 -24.38 -39.36
CA GLU A 270 15.45 -24.51 -38.22
C GLU A 270 16.22 -23.21 -37.90
N ALA A 271 15.87 -22.09 -38.56
CA ALA A 271 16.58 -20.83 -38.40
C ALA A 271 15.65 -19.72 -37.89
N TYR A 272 16.22 -18.85 -37.06
CA TYR A 272 15.60 -17.59 -36.67
C TYR A 272 16.12 -16.44 -37.54
N TYR A 273 15.23 -15.49 -37.80
CA TYR A 273 15.51 -14.27 -38.56
C TYR A 273 14.88 -13.08 -37.84
N LEU A 274 15.35 -11.87 -38.12
CA LEU A 274 14.79 -10.65 -37.55
C LEU A 274 13.34 -10.48 -38.01
N ASN A 275 12.41 -10.40 -37.06
CA ASN A 275 11.00 -10.12 -37.33
C ASN A 275 10.49 -9.17 -36.25
N ASN A 276 9.79 -8.11 -36.64
CA ASN A 276 9.25 -7.10 -35.71
C ASN A 276 7.71 -7.10 -35.69
N GLU A 277 7.08 -8.16 -36.22
CA GLU A 277 5.63 -8.34 -36.16
C GLU A 277 5.16 -8.64 -34.73
N THR A 278 3.88 -8.37 -34.49
CA THR A 278 3.22 -8.65 -33.22
C THR A 278 3.37 -10.11 -32.81
N GLY A 279 3.90 -10.31 -31.60
CA GLY A 279 4.23 -11.63 -31.09
C GLY A 279 5.66 -12.08 -31.38
N ALA A 280 6.50 -11.30 -32.07
CA ALA A 280 7.91 -11.63 -32.20
C ALA A 280 8.59 -11.76 -30.82
N ALA A 281 9.47 -12.75 -30.69
CA ALA A 281 10.13 -13.12 -29.44
C ALA A 281 11.65 -13.01 -29.59
N PRO A 282 12.40 -12.80 -28.50
CA PRO A 282 13.85 -12.85 -28.57
C PRO A 282 14.34 -14.27 -28.87
N ALA A 283 15.40 -14.37 -29.65
CA ALA A 283 16.09 -15.62 -29.93
C ALA A 283 17.60 -15.43 -29.94
N VAL A 284 18.29 -16.47 -29.49
CA VAL A 284 19.75 -16.49 -29.41
C VAL A 284 20.27 -17.75 -30.07
N LYS A 285 21.26 -17.61 -30.94
CA LYS A 285 22.08 -18.73 -31.39
C LYS A 285 23.26 -18.86 -30.43
N ALA A 286 23.25 -19.92 -29.64
CA ALA A 286 24.28 -20.19 -28.64
C ALA A 286 25.16 -21.38 -29.06
N GLU A 287 26.43 -21.28 -28.69
CA GLU A 287 27.39 -22.38 -28.69
C GLU A 287 27.72 -22.71 -27.24
N ALA A 288 27.55 -23.97 -26.85
CA ALA A 288 27.88 -24.49 -25.53
C ALA A 288 29.07 -25.44 -25.65
N ILE A 289 30.17 -25.12 -24.97
CA ILE A 289 31.42 -25.89 -25.00
C ILE A 289 31.70 -26.45 -23.61
N SER A 290 31.94 -27.76 -23.51
CA SER A 290 32.30 -28.37 -22.23
C SER A 290 33.67 -27.87 -21.75
N GLU A 291 33.90 -27.81 -20.44
CA GLU A 291 35.19 -27.36 -19.88
C GLU A 291 36.43 -28.11 -20.41
N ASN A 292 36.29 -29.42 -20.63
CA ASN A 292 37.32 -30.27 -21.21
C ASN A 292 37.40 -30.17 -22.75
N LYS A 293 36.55 -29.36 -23.39
CA LYS A 293 36.41 -29.16 -24.84
C LYS A 293 36.15 -30.45 -25.63
N SER A 294 35.60 -31.49 -24.99
CA SER A 294 35.20 -32.72 -25.67
C SER A 294 33.92 -32.56 -26.47
N ASP A 295 33.00 -31.73 -25.97
CA ASP A 295 31.65 -31.59 -26.51
C ASP A 295 31.36 -30.14 -26.86
N THR A 296 30.80 -29.93 -28.04
CA THR A 296 30.37 -28.61 -28.51
C THR A 296 29.01 -28.77 -29.16
N VAL A 297 28.03 -28.02 -28.66
CA VAL A 297 26.66 -28.05 -29.15
C VAL A 297 26.27 -26.64 -29.56
N VAL A 298 25.70 -26.51 -30.76
CA VAL A 298 25.28 -25.22 -31.31
C VAL A 298 23.81 -25.31 -31.70
N GLY A 299 23.02 -24.32 -31.30
CA GLY A 299 21.63 -24.24 -31.68
C GLY A 299 20.94 -22.98 -31.21
N TRP A 300 19.65 -22.89 -31.49
CA TRP A 300 18.83 -21.75 -31.12
C TRP A 300 18.16 -21.97 -29.76
N VAL A 301 17.94 -20.87 -29.05
CA VAL A 301 17.20 -20.79 -27.80
C VAL A 301 16.27 -19.59 -27.89
N SER A 302 14.99 -19.78 -27.55
CA SER A 302 14.00 -18.70 -27.49
C SER A 302 13.00 -18.96 -26.37
N CYS A 303 12.62 -17.92 -25.63
CA CYS A 303 11.55 -18.03 -24.64
C CYS A 303 10.17 -18.22 -25.29
N GLY A 304 10.04 -17.96 -26.59
CA GLY A 304 8.74 -17.93 -27.28
C GLY A 304 7.89 -16.72 -26.88
N SER A 305 6.63 -16.76 -27.30
CA SER A 305 5.60 -15.75 -27.02
C SER A 305 4.20 -16.38 -27.19
N PHE A 306 3.14 -15.57 -27.13
CA PHE A 306 1.79 -16.02 -27.48
C PHE A 306 1.64 -16.49 -28.95
N ASN A 307 2.58 -16.14 -29.84
CA ASN A 307 2.56 -16.50 -31.26
C ASN A 307 3.77 -17.34 -31.72
N HIS A 308 4.77 -17.56 -30.85
CA HIS A 308 5.95 -18.37 -31.14
C HIS A 308 6.20 -19.41 -30.07
N SER A 309 6.50 -20.64 -30.49
CA SER A 309 6.84 -21.71 -29.57
C SER A 309 8.18 -21.45 -28.87
N TYR A 310 8.24 -21.89 -27.62
CA TYR A 310 9.46 -21.98 -26.84
C TYR A 310 10.47 -22.96 -27.48
N GLU A 311 11.76 -22.63 -27.41
CA GLU A 311 12.85 -23.47 -27.90
C GLU A 311 14.05 -23.47 -26.94
N ALA A 312 14.53 -24.67 -26.62
CA ALA A 312 15.68 -24.88 -25.75
C ALA A 312 16.79 -25.63 -26.49
N LEU A 313 18.04 -25.34 -26.12
CA LEU A 313 19.20 -26.06 -26.62
C LEU A 313 19.57 -27.18 -25.66
N LYS A 314 19.31 -28.43 -26.06
CA LYS A 314 19.74 -29.61 -25.29
C LYS A 314 21.26 -29.71 -25.34
N ILE A 315 21.92 -29.45 -24.21
CA ILE A 315 23.38 -29.55 -24.09
C ILE A 315 23.79 -31.02 -24.00
N ASN A 316 23.12 -31.78 -23.14
CA ASN A 316 23.29 -33.22 -23.00
C ASN A 316 22.00 -33.86 -22.44
N ASP A 317 22.04 -35.13 -22.05
CA ASP A 317 20.84 -35.81 -21.51
C ASP A 317 20.33 -35.22 -20.19
N GLN A 318 21.20 -34.60 -19.40
CA GLN A 318 20.85 -34.00 -18.10
C GLN A 318 20.54 -32.50 -18.19
N LEU A 319 21.12 -31.76 -19.15
CA LEU A 319 21.10 -30.30 -19.14
C LEU A 319 20.55 -29.73 -20.45
N SER A 320 19.77 -28.65 -20.34
CA SER A 320 19.40 -27.78 -21.46
C SER A 320 19.63 -26.32 -21.13
N LEU A 321 20.06 -25.55 -22.12
CA LEU A 321 20.11 -24.10 -22.07
C LEU A 321 18.74 -23.53 -22.47
N ILE A 322 18.22 -22.63 -21.66
CA ILE A 322 16.91 -22.03 -21.81
C ILE A 322 17.02 -20.50 -21.79
N MET A 323 15.98 -19.83 -22.29
CA MET A 323 15.82 -18.38 -22.19
C MET A 323 14.63 -18.05 -21.30
N PHE A 324 14.84 -17.16 -20.33
CA PHE A 324 13.78 -16.60 -19.50
C PHE A 324 13.04 -15.49 -20.24
N TYR A 325 11.76 -15.33 -19.94
CA TYR A 325 10.99 -14.19 -20.42
C TYR A 325 11.61 -12.88 -19.92
N PRO A 326 11.73 -11.85 -20.79
CA PRO A 326 12.17 -10.52 -20.38
C PRO A 326 11.30 -9.94 -19.26
N GLU A 327 11.93 -9.43 -18.21
CA GLU A 327 11.25 -8.75 -17.11
C GLU A 327 10.85 -7.31 -17.54
N PRO A 328 9.64 -6.85 -17.21
CA PRO A 328 9.26 -5.45 -17.36
C PRO A 328 10.24 -4.49 -16.67
N LYS A 329 10.78 -3.54 -17.42
CA LYS A 329 11.63 -2.47 -16.89
C LYS A 329 10.81 -1.23 -16.58
N LYS A 330 9.94 -0.84 -17.51
CA LYS A 330 9.09 0.35 -17.42
C LYS A 330 7.90 0.16 -18.35
N PHE A 331 6.71 0.55 -17.91
CA PHE A 331 5.56 0.72 -18.79
C PHE A 331 5.01 2.14 -18.66
N LEU A 332 4.53 2.64 -19.79
CA LEU A 332 4.05 3.99 -20.02
C LEU A 332 2.76 3.91 -20.83
N SER A 333 1.75 4.66 -20.44
CA SER A 333 0.55 4.87 -21.25
C SER A 333 0.46 6.32 -21.66
N LYS A 334 0.52 6.58 -22.96
CA LYS A 334 0.23 7.89 -23.52
C LYS A 334 -1.28 8.00 -23.67
N ILE A 335 -1.90 8.85 -22.87
CA ILE A 335 -3.34 8.98 -22.83
C ILE A 335 -3.78 10.42 -23.12
N ASP A 336 -4.98 10.55 -23.67
CA ASP A 336 -5.70 11.82 -23.67
C ASP A 336 -6.85 11.75 -22.67
N ILE A 337 -6.90 12.72 -21.78
CA ILE A 337 -8.02 12.92 -20.86
C ILE A 337 -9.00 13.89 -21.53
N LEU A 338 -10.21 13.40 -21.80
CA LEU A 338 -11.26 14.12 -22.51
C LEU A 338 -12.35 14.52 -21.52
N THR A 339 -12.60 15.81 -21.37
CA THR A 339 -13.66 16.31 -20.49
C THR A 339 -14.92 16.67 -21.30
N PRO A 340 -16.13 16.56 -20.71
CA PRO A 340 -17.37 16.99 -21.36
C PRO A 340 -17.36 18.47 -21.80
N GLU A 341 -16.51 19.29 -21.18
CA GLU A 341 -16.32 20.70 -21.52
C GLU A 341 -15.52 20.91 -22.82
N GLY A 342 -15.03 19.83 -23.44
CA GLY A 342 -14.25 19.85 -24.68
C GLY A 342 -12.75 20.04 -24.47
N GLU A 343 -12.27 20.06 -23.23
CA GLU A 343 -10.85 20.14 -22.91
C GLU A 343 -10.20 18.76 -23.11
N THR A 344 -9.05 18.74 -23.78
CA THR A 344 -8.24 17.55 -23.99
C THR A 344 -6.87 17.78 -23.38
N THR A 345 -6.48 16.95 -22.42
CA THR A 345 -5.16 17.00 -21.79
C THR A 345 -4.39 15.73 -22.11
N ALA A 346 -3.30 15.85 -22.86
CA ALA A 346 -2.37 14.76 -23.10
C ALA A 346 -1.52 14.51 -21.86
N VAL A 347 -1.44 13.25 -21.42
CA VAL A 347 -0.71 12.82 -20.24
C VAL A 347 0.08 11.55 -20.54
N GLU A 348 1.34 11.55 -20.10
CA GLU A 348 2.17 10.35 -20.04
C GLU A 348 2.06 9.76 -18.64
N LEU A 349 1.26 8.69 -18.50
CA LEU A 349 1.18 7.96 -17.25
C LEU A 349 2.38 7.03 -17.16
N GLU A 350 3.12 7.12 -16.06
CA GLU A 350 4.21 6.21 -15.75
C GLU A 350 4.00 5.61 -14.36
N VAL A 351 4.62 4.46 -14.12
CA VAL A 351 4.63 3.83 -12.80
C VAL A 351 5.11 4.84 -11.74
N ASN A 352 4.33 4.97 -10.66
CA ASN A 352 4.56 5.89 -9.54
C ASN A 352 4.50 7.40 -9.86
N LYS A 353 4.03 7.81 -11.04
CA LYS A 353 3.81 9.22 -11.39
C LYS A 353 2.33 9.47 -11.71
N PRO A 354 1.48 9.70 -10.69
CA PRO A 354 0.07 9.90 -10.93
C PRO A 354 -0.23 11.25 -11.59
N ALA A 355 -1.25 11.25 -12.44
CA ALA A 355 -1.86 12.48 -12.94
C ALA A 355 -3.10 12.86 -12.11
N LYS A 356 -3.44 14.14 -12.05
CA LYS A 356 -4.62 14.63 -11.32
C LYS A 356 -5.65 15.22 -12.26
N VAL A 357 -6.90 14.79 -12.17
CA VAL A 357 -8.02 15.40 -12.92
C VAL A 357 -9.33 15.31 -12.16
N LYS A 358 -10.10 16.42 -12.10
CA LYS A 358 -11.42 16.50 -11.44
C LYS A 358 -11.48 15.82 -10.05
N GLY A 359 -10.41 15.93 -9.27
CA GLY A 359 -10.30 15.36 -7.91
C GLY A 359 -9.88 13.88 -7.83
N TRP A 360 -9.53 13.26 -8.95
CA TRP A 360 -9.00 11.90 -9.04
C TRP A 360 -7.50 11.92 -9.27
N ASP A 361 -6.79 11.05 -8.55
CA ASP A 361 -5.43 10.64 -8.86
C ASP A 361 -5.49 9.43 -9.79
N ILE A 362 -4.81 9.49 -10.93
CA ILE A 362 -4.81 8.47 -11.98
C ILE A 362 -3.46 7.76 -11.97
N TYR A 363 -3.48 6.45 -11.80
CA TYR A 363 -2.31 5.59 -11.78
C TYR A 363 -2.40 4.57 -12.91
N GLN A 364 -1.26 4.28 -13.53
CA GLN A 364 -1.13 3.09 -14.37
C GLN A 364 -0.70 1.93 -13.48
N VAL A 365 -1.53 0.87 -13.45
CA VAL A 365 -1.36 -0.25 -12.51
C VAL A 365 -1.08 -1.59 -13.19
N GLY A 366 -1.33 -1.70 -14.50
CA GLY A 366 -1.07 -2.94 -15.21
C GLY A 366 -1.33 -2.87 -16.71
N TYR A 367 -1.23 -4.03 -17.34
CA TYR A 367 -1.43 -4.28 -18.77
C TYR A 367 -1.82 -5.76 -18.96
N ASP A 368 -1.98 -6.21 -20.22
CA ASP A 368 -2.17 -7.64 -20.50
C ASP A 368 -0.84 -8.41 -20.45
N ASP A 369 -0.58 -9.08 -19.33
CA ASP A 369 0.62 -9.88 -19.11
C ASP A 369 0.80 -11.04 -20.12
N GLN A 370 -0.29 -11.55 -20.73
CA GLN A 370 -0.18 -12.62 -21.71
C GLN A 370 0.44 -12.16 -23.03
N LEU A 371 0.19 -10.90 -23.39
CA LEU A 371 0.76 -10.27 -24.58
C LEU A 371 2.11 -9.61 -24.29
N GLY A 372 2.39 -9.28 -23.03
CA GLY A 372 3.67 -8.71 -22.60
C GLY A 372 3.94 -7.40 -23.33
N ARG A 373 5.08 -7.31 -24.03
CA ARG A 373 5.45 -6.09 -24.80
C ARG A 373 4.53 -5.75 -25.96
N TRP A 374 3.64 -6.69 -26.31
CA TRP A 374 2.65 -6.55 -27.37
C TRP A 374 1.26 -6.25 -26.84
N SER A 375 1.14 -5.98 -25.53
CA SER A 375 -0.14 -5.57 -24.96
C SER A 375 -0.59 -4.26 -25.60
N ASP A 376 -1.85 -4.23 -26.02
CA ASP A 376 -2.56 -3.04 -26.49
C ASP A 376 -3.42 -2.42 -25.38
N THR A 377 -3.29 -2.91 -24.14
CA THR A 377 -4.23 -2.64 -23.06
C THR A 377 -3.52 -1.99 -21.88
N SER A 378 -4.03 -0.85 -21.44
CA SER A 378 -3.63 -0.20 -20.19
C SER A 378 -4.67 -0.41 -19.12
N VAL A 379 -4.25 -0.87 -17.93
CA VAL A 379 -5.08 -0.92 -16.72
C VAL A 379 -4.77 0.32 -15.88
N ILE A 380 -5.80 1.14 -15.67
CA ILE A 380 -5.71 2.43 -15.01
C ILE A 380 -6.52 2.39 -13.73
N GLU A 381 -5.90 2.76 -12.60
CA GLU A 381 -6.57 2.93 -11.31
C GLU A 381 -6.84 4.41 -11.05
N PHE A 382 -8.08 4.72 -10.71
CA PHE A 382 -8.51 6.03 -10.23
C PHE A 382 -8.70 5.98 -8.73
N VAL A 383 -7.99 6.86 -8.02
CA VAL A 383 -8.10 6.99 -6.57
C VAL A 383 -8.60 8.37 -6.22
N ARG A 384 -9.66 8.45 -5.41
CA ARG A 384 -10.13 9.71 -4.83
C ARG A 384 -10.16 9.61 -3.32
N ASP A 385 -9.33 10.40 -2.67
CA ASP A 385 -9.30 10.53 -1.21
C ASP A 385 -9.45 12.01 -0.81
N THR A 386 -10.64 12.35 -0.32
CA THR A 386 -10.97 13.72 0.14
C THR A 386 -10.38 14.04 1.52
N TRP A 387 -9.90 13.04 2.26
CA TRP A 387 -9.36 13.18 3.61
C TRP A 387 -7.84 13.29 3.66
N LEU A 388 -7.15 12.85 2.61
CA LEU A 388 -5.69 12.92 2.49
C LEU A 388 -5.11 14.33 2.78
N PRO A 389 -5.71 15.45 2.32
CA PRO A 389 -5.23 16.78 2.68
C PRO A 389 -5.25 17.07 4.19
N PHE A 390 -6.25 16.55 4.93
CA PHE A 390 -6.32 16.71 6.39
C PHE A 390 -5.26 15.88 7.09
N VAL A 391 -4.99 14.66 6.61
CA VAL A 391 -3.87 13.83 7.09
C VAL A 391 -2.55 14.59 6.93
N TYR A 392 -2.28 15.15 5.75
CA TYR A 392 -1.08 15.95 5.52
C TYR A 392 -1.02 17.19 6.42
N THR A 393 -2.15 17.89 6.61
CA THR A 393 -2.24 19.02 7.54
C THR A 393 -1.82 18.60 8.94
N GLY A 394 -2.34 17.48 9.45
CA GLY A 394 -1.96 16.96 10.76
C GLY A 394 -0.48 16.56 10.86
N ILE A 395 0.08 15.93 9.82
CA ILE A 395 1.52 15.60 9.76
C ILE A 395 2.37 16.86 9.79
N PHE A 396 2.09 17.87 8.95
CA PHE A 396 2.84 19.12 8.95
C PHE A 396 2.71 19.88 10.28
N MET A 397 1.55 19.83 10.93
CA MET A 397 1.37 20.38 12.27
C MET A 397 2.27 19.67 13.29
N MET A 398 2.36 18.34 13.28
CA MET A 398 3.27 17.62 14.19
C MET A 398 4.74 17.96 13.91
N ILE A 399 5.16 18.03 12.65
CA ILE A 399 6.52 18.44 12.29
C ILE A 399 6.81 19.85 12.83
N ALA A 400 5.93 20.83 12.57
CA ALA A 400 6.07 22.17 13.11
C ALA A 400 6.10 22.18 14.66
N GLY A 401 5.23 21.39 15.29
CA GLY A 401 5.21 21.19 16.74
C GLY A 401 6.54 20.69 17.28
N ALA A 402 7.11 19.65 16.67
CA ALA A 402 8.43 19.12 17.02
C ALA A 402 9.53 20.19 16.88
N MET A 403 9.56 20.95 15.76
CA MET A 403 10.53 22.04 15.57
C MET A 403 10.45 23.09 16.68
N THR A 404 9.25 23.50 17.10
CA THR A 404 9.08 24.49 18.18
C THR A 404 9.56 23.96 19.55
N LEU A 405 9.40 22.66 19.82
CA LEU A 405 9.90 22.04 21.05
C LEU A 405 11.43 21.99 21.06
N PHE A 406 12.07 21.63 19.93
CA PHE A 406 13.53 21.67 19.80
C PHE A 406 14.10 23.08 19.98
N TRP A 407 13.47 24.08 19.34
CA TRP A 407 13.91 25.48 19.46
C TRP A 407 13.74 26.01 20.89
N SER A 408 12.62 25.71 21.54
CA SER A 408 12.37 26.15 22.92
C SER A 408 13.31 25.46 23.92
N GLY A 409 13.67 24.19 23.68
CA GLY A 409 14.64 23.46 24.47
C GLY A 409 16.06 24.04 24.37
N ARG A 410 16.44 24.57 23.20
CA ARG A 410 17.75 25.21 22.97
C ARG A 410 17.91 26.54 23.73
N ASN A 411 16.82 27.28 23.92
CA ASN A 411 16.86 28.59 24.60
C ASN A 411 16.85 28.49 26.13
N ASN A 412 16.67 27.30 26.70
CA ASN A 412 16.80 27.05 28.12
C ASN A 412 18.24 26.59 28.42
N THR A 413 19.18 27.52 28.50
CA THR A 413 20.52 27.26 29.05
C THR A 413 20.42 26.91 30.54
N PRO A 414 21.14 25.88 31.03
CA PRO A 414 21.17 25.53 32.45
C PRO A 414 22.06 26.54 33.19
N THR A 415 21.49 27.66 33.61
CA THR A 415 22.17 28.61 34.52
C THR A 415 21.32 28.93 35.74
N ASP A 416 20.52 27.98 36.23
CA ASP A 416 19.83 28.04 37.53
C ASP A 416 19.61 26.61 38.08
N LEU A 417 20.71 25.93 38.42
CA LEU A 417 20.72 24.78 39.32
C LEU A 417 21.60 25.08 40.52
#